data_AF-A0A2G9MQK7-F1
#
_entry.id   AF-A0A2G9MQK7-F1
#
_cell.length_a   1.000
_cell.length_b   1.000
_cell.length_c   1.000
_cell.angle_alpha   90.00
_cell.angle_beta   90.00
_cell.angle_gamma   90.00
#
_symmetry.space_group_name_H-M   'P 1'
#
loop_
_entity.id
_entity.type
_entity.pdbx_description
1 polymer ?
#
loop_
_entity_poly.entity_id
_entity_poly.type
_entity_poly.pdbx_seq_one_letter_code
_entity_poly.pdbx_strand_id
1 'polypeptide(L)'
;MDKGVFAQEFNIDKHKILEENKFEIQGDLVEITDKFNKGKKNSPFSNSGVMIDRKVYSAKITANYHGKRTTLGDILIPEKDVSEEFFINGDYEKWEYLKGAKSEERTNKKENFTYKYAEGSMVFPDALDKPSRTIVTGEGGSSASRFKHVVKCKSGRLRRLTPLELERLNMFPDNHTEGASNIKRAFFMGNALVIGVIEKIGKALIKKIDSTE
;
A
#
# COMPACT_ATOMS: atom_id res chain seq x y z
N MET A 1 -13.24 0.67 -24.05
CA MET A 1 -12.57 1.38 -22.93
C MET A 1 -11.09 1.66 -23.21
N ASP A 2 -10.52 1.09 -24.27
CA ASP A 2 -9.09 1.15 -24.66
C ASP A 2 -8.53 2.55 -24.97
N LYS A 3 -9.40 3.56 -25.14
CA LYS A 3 -9.01 4.95 -25.46
C LYS A 3 -8.96 5.87 -24.23
N GLY A 4 -9.20 5.34 -23.03
CA GLY A 4 -9.15 6.10 -21.78
C GLY A 4 -7.70 6.37 -21.35
N VAL A 5 -7.48 7.45 -20.59
CA VAL A 5 -6.15 7.92 -20.16
C VAL A 5 -5.35 6.81 -19.47
N PHE A 6 -5.97 6.09 -18.52
CA PHE A 6 -5.33 4.97 -17.83
C PHE A 6 -5.02 3.79 -18.75
N ALA A 7 -5.91 3.47 -19.68
CA ALA A 7 -5.72 2.35 -20.61
C ALA A 7 -4.58 2.61 -21.60
N GLN A 8 -4.28 3.88 -21.89
CA GLN A 8 -3.18 4.26 -22.78
C GLN A 8 -1.82 4.23 -22.08
N GLU A 9 -1.76 4.59 -20.80
CA GLU A 9 -0.50 4.67 -20.04
C GLU A 9 -0.15 3.37 -19.29
N PHE A 10 -1.15 2.66 -18.75
CA PHE A 10 -0.96 1.45 -17.95
C PHE A 10 -1.46 0.22 -18.70
N ASN A 11 -0.64 -0.25 -19.62
CA ASN A 11 -0.98 -1.37 -20.49
C ASN A 11 -1.09 -2.70 -19.74
N ILE A 12 -2.04 -3.52 -20.21
CA ILE A 12 -2.26 -4.89 -19.72
C ILE A 12 -1.93 -5.90 -20.81
N ASP A 13 -1.64 -7.13 -20.39
CA ASP A 13 -1.50 -8.26 -21.31
C ASP A 13 -2.89 -8.73 -21.74
N LYS A 14 -3.33 -8.29 -22.93
CA LYS A 14 -4.66 -8.56 -23.47
C LYS A 14 -4.95 -10.06 -23.68
N HIS A 15 -3.91 -10.89 -23.78
CA HIS A 15 -4.07 -12.35 -23.92
C HIS A 15 -4.27 -13.07 -22.58
N LYS A 16 -4.16 -12.35 -21.45
CA LYS A 16 -4.26 -12.90 -20.08
C LYS A 16 -5.35 -12.23 -19.25
N ILE A 17 -6.46 -11.84 -19.90
CA ILE A 17 -7.67 -11.40 -19.22
C ILE A 17 -8.47 -12.66 -18.84
N LEU A 18 -8.80 -12.80 -17.56
CA LEU A 18 -9.53 -13.94 -17.01
C LEU A 18 -10.66 -13.45 -16.10
N GLU A 19 -11.61 -14.34 -15.79
CA GLU A 19 -12.63 -14.13 -14.75
C GLU A 19 -13.39 -12.78 -14.91
N GLU A 20 -13.84 -12.47 -16.13
CA GLU A 20 -14.63 -11.27 -16.40
C GLU A 20 -16.03 -11.38 -15.75
N ASN A 21 -16.33 -10.44 -14.87
CA ASN A 21 -17.58 -10.34 -14.15
C ASN A 21 -18.22 -8.97 -14.38
N LYS A 22 -19.51 -8.98 -14.72
CA LYS A 22 -20.33 -7.78 -14.86
C LYS A 22 -21.60 -7.96 -14.05
N PHE A 23 -21.87 -7.03 -13.15
CA PHE A 23 -23.04 -7.09 -12.28
C PHE A 23 -23.42 -5.70 -11.79
N GLU A 24 -24.61 -5.59 -11.20
CA GLU A 24 -25.11 -4.35 -10.62
C GLU A 24 -25.29 -4.55 -9.10
N ILE A 25 -24.92 -3.53 -8.32
CA ILE A 25 -25.17 -3.51 -6.88
C ILE A 25 -26.56 -2.93 -6.64
N GLN A 26 -27.49 -3.74 -6.14
CA GLN A 26 -28.86 -3.36 -5.88
C GLN A 26 -29.14 -3.28 -4.37
N GLY A 27 -30.14 -2.48 -4.00
CA GLY A 27 -30.58 -2.29 -2.61
C GLY A 27 -30.04 -1.01 -1.95
N ASP A 28 -30.45 -0.80 -0.71
CA ASP A 28 -29.91 0.24 0.17
C ASP A 28 -28.68 -0.26 0.97
N LEU A 29 -28.13 0.59 1.84
CA LEU A 29 -26.94 0.27 2.63
C LEU A 29 -27.13 -0.96 3.54
N VAL A 30 -28.32 -1.09 4.14
CA VAL A 30 -28.63 -2.20 5.05
C VAL A 30 -28.73 -3.49 4.27
N GLU A 31 -29.47 -3.47 3.16
CA GLU A 31 -29.63 -4.64 2.30
C GLU A 31 -28.30 -5.13 1.72
N ILE A 32 -27.45 -4.21 1.27
CA ILE A 32 -26.13 -4.56 0.73
C ILE A 32 -25.27 -5.20 1.83
N THR A 33 -25.23 -4.61 3.03
CA THR A 33 -24.45 -5.14 4.15
C THR A 33 -24.87 -6.55 4.53
N ASP A 34 -26.19 -6.82 4.54
CA ASP A 34 -26.74 -8.10 5.00
C ASP A 34 -26.75 -9.21 3.93
N LYS A 35 -26.84 -8.83 2.65
CA LYS A 35 -27.09 -9.77 1.55
C LYS A 35 -25.95 -9.87 0.54
N PHE A 36 -25.11 -8.84 0.38
CA PHE A 36 -24.11 -8.82 -0.68
C PHE A 36 -23.09 -9.94 -0.53
N ASN A 37 -22.94 -10.75 -1.59
CA ASN A 37 -22.02 -11.89 -1.67
C ASN A 37 -22.18 -12.95 -0.55
N LYS A 38 -23.29 -12.94 0.19
CA LYS A 38 -23.52 -13.87 1.30
C LYS A 38 -23.62 -15.31 0.79
N GLY A 39 -22.94 -16.24 1.48
CA GLY A 39 -22.92 -17.67 1.14
C GLY A 39 -22.02 -18.06 -0.05
N LYS A 40 -21.39 -17.09 -0.73
CA LYS A 40 -20.43 -17.37 -1.81
C LYS A 40 -19.01 -17.48 -1.23
N LYS A 41 -18.24 -18.45 -1.75
CA LYS A 41 -16.84 -18.66 -1.33
C LYS A 41 -15.89 -17.58 -1.87
N ASN A 42 -16.15 -17.12 -3.08
CA ASN A 42 -15.30 -16.17 -3.78
C ASN A 42 -15.98 -14.80 -3.89
N SER A 43 -15.15 -13.74 -3.90
CA SER A 43 -15.59 -12.39 -4.24
C SER A 43 -15.94 -12.31 -5.73
N PRO A 44 -16.96 -11.53 -6.13
CA PRO A 44 -17.21 -11.22 -7.53
C PRO A 44 -16.23 -10.16 -8.08
N PHE A 45 -15.41 -9.56 -7.21
CA PHE A 45 -14.36 -8.62 -7.58
C PHE A 45 -13.02 -9.32 -7.78
N SER A 46 -12.35 -8.92 -8.84
CA SER A 46 -11.02 -9.36 -9.28
C SER A 46 -9.98 -8.26 -8.96
N ASN A 47 -8.77 -8.36 -9.51
CA ASN A 47 -7.70 -7.40 -9.24
C ASN A 47 -7.81 -6.08 -10.04
N SER A 48 -8.75 -5.96 -10.97
CA SER A 48 -9.01 -4.73 -11.71
C SER A 48 -10.48 -4.63 -12.11
N GLY A 49 -10.98 -3.40 -12.21
CA GLY A 49 -12.35 -3.13 -12.55
C GLY A 49 -12.71 -1.67 -12.42
N VAL A 50 -13.94 -1.35 -12.79
CA VAL A 50 -14.55 -0.03 -12.65
C VAL A 50 -16.00 -0.20 -12.23
N MET A 51 -16.48 0.72 -11.39
CA MET A 51 -17.89 0.81 -11.03
C MET A 51 -18.40 2.21 -11.36
N ILE A 52 -19.47 2.29 -12.15
CA ILE A 52 -20.16 3.53 -12.51
C ILE A 52 -21.65 3.29 -12.31
N ASP A 53 -22.32 4.17 -11.57
CA ASP A 53 -23.76 4.07 -11.27
C ASP A 53 -24.16 2.67 -10.80
N ARG A 54 -23.39 2.12 -9.84
CA ARG A 54 -23.56 0.77 -9.27
C ARG A 54 -23.38 -0.40 -10.26
N LYS A 55 -23.08 -0.14 -11.53
CA LYS A 55 -22.72 -1.15 -12.53
C LYS A 55 -21.23 -1.43 -12.43
N VAL A 56 -20.89 -2.65 -12.09
CA VAL A 56 -19.53 -3.13 -11.90
C VAL A 56 -19.08 -3.88 -13.14
N TYR A 57 -17.89 -3.55 -13.62
CA TYR A 57 -17.07 -4.37 -14.50
C TYR A 57 -15.82 -4.75 -13.74
N SER A 58 -15.54 -6.05 -13.64
CA SER A 58 -14.38 -6.58 -12.93
C SER A 58 -13.73 -7.67 -13.76
N ALA A 59 -12.40 -7.71 -13.82
CA ALA A 59 -11.66 -8.74 -14.52
C ALA A 59 -10.32 -8.98 -13.84
N LYS A 60 -9.83 -10.22 -13.94
CA LYS A 60 -8.48 -10.57 -13.53
C LYS A 60 -7.53 -10.27 -14.68
N ILE A 61 -6.68 -9.27 -14.49
CA ILE A 61 -5.74 -8.80 -15.50
C ILE A 61 -4.29 -9.06 -15.07
N THR A 62 -3.39 -9.08 -16.05
CA THR A 62 -1.95 -9.07 -15.83
C THR A 62 -1.36 -7.81 -16.45
N ALA A 63 -0.51 -7.09 -15.71
CA ALA A 63 0.17 -5.90 -16.24
C ALA A 63 1.16 -6.29 -17.35
N ASN A 64 1.18 -5.52 -18.45
CA ASN A 64 2.17 -5.65 -19.52
C ASN A 64 3.33 -4.68 -19.25
N TYR A 65 4.21 -5.06 -18.32
CA TYR A 65 5.36 -4.25 -17.91
C TYR A 65 6.65 -5.06 -17.91
N HIS A 66 7.59 -4.65 -18.77
CA HIS A 66 8.90 -5.28 -18.95
C HIS A 66 10.08 -4.41 -18.47
N GLY A 67 9.79 -3.25 -17.86
CA GLY A 67 10.83 -2.34 -17.36
C GLY A 67 11.43 -2.78 -16.02
N LYS A 68 12.42 -2.01 -15.55
CA LYS A 68 13.02 -2.21 -14.22
C LYS A 68 11.95 -2.01 -13.13
N ARG A 69 11.95 -2.89 -12.13
CA ARG A 69 11.14 -2.75 -10.92
C ARG A 69 12.02 -2.25 -9.80
N THR A 70 11.54 -1.27 -9.06
CA THR A 70 12.19 -0.77 -7.84
C THR A 70 11.74 -1.61 -6.66
N THR A 71 12.68 -2.17 -5.91
CA THR A 71 12.41 -2.87 -4.65
C THR A 71 12.60 -1.93 -3.46
N LEU A 72 12.17 -2.36 -2.27
CA LEU A 72 12.47 -1.64 -1.04
C LEU A 72 13.98 -1.46 -0.85
N GLY A 73 14.77 -2.49 -1.19
CA GLY A 73 16.23 -2.45 -1.11
C GLY A 73 16.88 -1.36 -1.99
N ASP A 74 16.31 -1.08 -3.17
CA ASP A 74 16.80 -0.04 -4.08
C ASP A 74 16.69 1.38 -3.51
N ILE A 75 15.79 1.60 -2.54
CA ILE A 75 15.49 2.92 -1.97
C ILE A 75 16.35 3.24 -0.73
N LEU A 76 16.89 2.21 -0.09
CA LEU A 76 17.60 2.37 1.17
C LEU A 76 18.87 3.20 1.04
N ILE A 77 19.12 4.06 2.01
CA ILE A 77 20.41 4.74 2.15
C ILE A 77 21.46 3.80 2.76
N PRO A 78 22.76 4.05 2.52
CA PRO A 78 23.82 3.28 3.16
C PRO A 78 23.70 3.30 4.68
N GLU A 79 23.96 2.17 5.33
CA GLU A 79 23.81 2.02 6.78
C GLU A 79 24.61 3.06 7.58
N LYS A 80 25.80 3.42 7.10
CA LYS A 80 26.68 4.45 7.71
C LYS A 80 26.07 5.86 7.73
N ASP A 81 25.08 6.12 6.87
CA ASP A 81 24.43 7.43 6.74
C ASP A 81 23.11 7.48 7.52
N VAL A 82 22.75 6.38 8.22
CA VAL A 82 21.55 6.30 9.06
C VAL A 82 21.88 6.78 10.47
N SER A 83 21.13 7.78 10.96
CA SER A 83 21.19 8.23 12.36
C SER A 83 20.80 7.11 13.35
N GLU A 84 21.51 7.04 14.48
CA GLU A 84 21.31 6.03 15.53
C GLU A 84 19.87 5.97 16.06
N GLU A 85 19.12 7.08 16.00
CA GLU A 85 17.71 7.16 16.40
C GLU A 85 16.74 6.25 15.60
N PHE A 86 17.15 5.83 14.40
CA PHE A 86 16.35 4.96 13.54
C PHE A 86 16.59 3.48 13.82
N PHE A 87 17.69 3.13 14.48
CA PHE A 87 17.96 1.75 14.87
C PHE A 87 17.06 1.34 16.03
N ILE A 88 16.66 0.07 16.01
CA ILE A 88 15.83 -0.52 17.05
C ILE A 88 16.77 -1.02 18.15
N ASN A 89 16.84 -0.30 19.26
CA ASN A 89 17.71 -0.61 20.41
C ASN A 89 16.89 -1.19 21.58
N GLY A 90 16.13 -2.27 21.32
CA GLY A 90 15.26 -2.92 22.31
C GLY A 90 13.85 -3.22 21.78
N ASP A 91 12.94 -3.65 22.66
CA ASP A 91 11.55 -3.99 22.31
C ASP A 91 11.40 -5.05 21.20
N TYR A 92 12.42 -5.86 20.93
CA TYR A 92 12.41 -6.84 19.83
C TYR A 92 11.22 -7.81 19.93
N GLU A 93 10.96 -8.36 21.12
CA GLU A 93 9.80 -9.22 21.37
C GLU A 93 8.47 -8.51 21.07
N LYS A 94 8.38 -7.21 21.39
CA LYS A 94 7.20 -6.40 21.11
C LYS A 94 7.03 -6.15 19.61
N TRP A 95 8.12 -5.91 18.88
CA TRP A 95 8.09 -5.80 17.42
C TRP A 95 7.63 -7.12 16.79
N GLU A 96 8.22 -8.25 17.19
CA GLU A 96 7.87 -9.58 16.70
C GLU A 96 6.41 -9.92 16.98
N TYR A 97 5.94 -9.71 18.22
CA TYR A 97 4.54 -9.94 18.58
C TYR A 97 3.57 -9.04 17.80
N LEU A 98 3.88 -7.75 17.62
CA LEU A 98 3.02 -6.85 16.85
C LEU A 98 2.95 -7.21 15.37
N LYS A 99 4.04 -7.73 14.80
CA LYS A 99 4.15 -8.19 13.40
C LYS A 99 3.61 -9.61 13.18
N GLY A 100 3.59 -10.43 14.23
CA GLY A 100 3.10 -11.80 14.21
C GLY A 100 1.59 -11.90 13.99
N ALA A 101 1.15 -13.13 13.71
CA ALA A 101 -0.26 -13.47 13.72
C ALA A 101 -0.74 -13.58 15.17
N LYS A 102 -1.96 -13.12 15.44
CA LYS A 102 -2.57 -13.20 16.77
C LYS A 102 -4.07 -13.37 16.66
N SER A 103 -4.65 -14.05 17.64
CA SER A 103 -6.08 -14.15 17.79
C SER A 103 -6.45 -14.08 19.25
N GLU A 104 -7.18 -13.03 19.62
CA GLU A 104 -7.43 -12.62 20.99
C GLU A 104 -8.89 -12.24 21.15
N GLU A 105 -9.47 -12.49 22.32
CA GLU A 105 -10.78 -11.96 22.65
C GLU A 105 -10.65 -10.51 23.12
N ARG A 106 -11.44 -9.63 22.52
CA ARG A 106 -11.54 -8.23 22.90
C ARG A 106 -12.95 -7.95 23.39
N THR A 107 -13.03 -7.29 24.54
CA THR A 107 -14.31 -6.84 25.10
C THR A 107 -14.44 -5.33 24.91
N ASN A 108 -15.44 -4.91 24.15
CA ASN A 108 -15.87 -3.51 24.16
C ASN A 108 -16.59 -3.24 25.48
N LYS A 109 -15.88 -2.64 26.45
CA LYS A 109 -16.42 -2.33 27.78
C LYS A 109 -17.65 -1.41 27.74
N LYS A 110 -17.79 -0.55 26.71
CA LYS A 110 -18.92 0.37 26.59
C LYS A 110 -20.21 -0.34 26.18
N GLU A 111 -20.09 -1.38 25.36
CA GLU A 111 -21.22 -2.14 24.80
C GLU A 111 -21.38 -3.52 25.45
N ASN A 112 -20.51 -3.85 26.41
CA ASN A 112 -20.40 -5.15 27.06
C ASN A 112 -20.41 -6.34 26.06
N PHE A 113 -19.75 -6.15 24.92
CA PHE A 113 -19.72 -7.12 23.82
C PHE A 113 -18.30 -7.66 23.64
N THR A 114 -18.17 -8.99 23.68
CA THR A 114 -16.90 -9.69 23.43
C THR A 114 -16.87 -10.21 22.00
N TYR A 115 -15.79 -9.94 21.30
CA TYR A 115 -15.54 -10.44 19.95
C TYR A 115 -14.12 -10.98 19.83
N LYS A 116 -13.96 -11.95 18.93
CA LYS A 116 -12.65 -12.48 18.56
C LYS A 116 -11.99 -11.53 17.57
N TYR A 117 -10.91 -10.90 17.99
CA TYR A 117 -10.01 -10.15 17.12
C TYR A 117 -8.94 -11.10 16.60
N ALA A 118 -8.88 -11.29 15.28
CA ALA A 118 -7.84 -12.08 14.64
C ALA A 118 -7.10 -11.22 13.61
N GLU A 119 -5.77 -11.36 13.56
CA GLU A 119 -4.91 -10.65 12.64
C GLU A 119 -3.82 -11.59 12.12
N GLY A 120 -3.57 -11.58 10.80
CA GLY A 120 -2.54 -12.43 10.18
C GLY A 120 -1.12 -11.97 10.51
N SER A 121 -0.11 -12.75 10.13
CA SER A 121 1.29 -12.30 10.25
C SER A 121 1.68 -11.35 9.11
N MET A 122 2.73 -10.57 9.34
CA MET A 122 3.39 -9.78 8.29
C MET A 122 4.83 -10.21 8.13
N VAL A 123 5.38 -9.95 6.95
CA VAL A 123 6.81 -10.10 6.70
C VAL A 123 7.57 -9.17 7.65
N PHE A 124 8.46 -9.74 8.45
CA PHE A 124 9.29 -9.01 9.41
C PHE A 124 10.65 -9.71 9.55
N PRO A 125 11.77 -8.97 9.40
CA PRO A 125 11.87 -7.63 8.81
C PRO A 125 11.32 -7.59 7.37
N ASP A 126 10.98 -6.41 6.87
CA ASP A 126 10.48 -6.23 5.51
C ASP A 126 11.51 -6.73 4.48
N ALA A 127 11.00 -7.39 3.43
CA ALA A 127 11.82 -8.02 2.40
C ALA A 127 12.41 -6.98 1.43
N LEU A 128 13.74 -6.99 1.25
CA LEU A 128 14.45 -6.00 0.42
C LEU A 128 14.40 -6.30 -1.08
N ASP A 129 14.04 -7.52 -1.46
CA ASP A 129 13.91 -8.00 -2.84
C ASP A 129 12.50 -7.81 -3.42
N LYS A 130 11.58 -7.22 -2.64
CA LYS A 130 10.18 -6.99 -3.00
C LYS A 130 9.83 -5.50 -2.99
N PRO A 131 8.75 -5.09 -3.67
CA PRO A 131 8.20 -3.76 -3.50
C PRO A 131 7.84 -3.50 -2.02
N SER A 132 7.93 -2.24 -1.60
CA SER A 132 7.51 -1.83 -0.26
C SER A 132 6.03 -2.08 -0.04
N ARG A 133 5.64 -2.27 1.23
CA ARG A 133 4.25 -2.14 1.63
C ARG A 133 3.85 -0.66 1.62
N THR A 134 2.56 -0.40 1.69
CA THR A 134 2.03 0.98 1.77
C THR A 134 2.59 1.70 3.00
N ILE A 135 3.11 2.91 2.78
CA ILE A 135 3.52 3.82 3.84
C ILE A 135 2.27 4.29 4.58
N VAL A 136 2.31 4.30 5.91
CA VAL A 136 1.24 4.87 6.74
C VAL A 136 1.72 6.11 7.47
N THR A 137 0.80 6.90 8.00
CA THR A 137 1.13 8.16 8.70
C THR A 137 1.93 7.96 9.98
N GLY A 138 1.89 6.77 10.56
CA GLY A 138 2.55 6.42 11.82
C GLY A 138 4.03 6.04 11.71
N GLU A 139 4.68 6.19 10.56
CA GLU A 139 6.05 5.69 10.31
C GLU A 139 7.13 6.37 11.17
N GLY A 140 7.00 7.66 11.46
CA GLY A 140 8.08 8.47 12.02
C GLY A 140 8.43 8.21 13.50
N GLY A 141 7.51 7.64 14.29
CA GLY A 141 7.73 7.41 15.73
C GLY A 141 8.68 6.23 16.04
N SER A 142 9.38 6.27 17.17
CA SER A 142 10.35 5.23 17.57
C SER A 142 9.72 3.95 18.15
N SER A 143 8.53 4.04 18.76
CA SER A 143 7.90 2.90 19.44
C SER A 143 7.55 1.74 18.51
N ALA A 144 7.60 0.50 19.02
CA ALA A 144 7.16 -0.66 18.27
C ALA A 144 5.73 -0.50 17.74
N SER A 145 5.56 -0.79 16.45
CA SER A 145 4.27 -0.73 15.77
C SER A 145 4.22 -1.79 14.69
N ARG A 146 3.05 -2.40 14.56
CA ARG A 146 2.78 -3.34 13.48
C ARG A 146 3.05 -2.70 12.12
N PHE A 147 2.48 -1.53 11.87
CA PHE A 147 2.42 -0.96 10.52
C PHE A 147 3.78 -0.47 10.01
N LYS A 148 4.66 -0.01 10.91
CA LYS A 148 5.94 0.61 10.58
C LYS A 148 6.85 -0.28 9.75
N HIS A 149 7.55 0.30 8.80
CA HIS A 149 8.58 -0.40 8.06
C HIS A 149 9.81 -0.66 8.93
N VAL A 150 10.35 -1.87 8.84
CA VAL A 150 11.57 -2.27 9.54
C VAL A 150 12.41 -3.14 8.63
N VAL A 151 13.67 -2.78 8.43
CA VAL A 151 14.61 -3.52 7.59
C VAL A 151 15.79 -4.03 8.41
N LYS A 152 16.40 -5.13 7.95
CA LYS A 152 17.64 -5.65 8.51
C LYS A 152 18.83 -5.17 7.68
N CYS A 153 19.78 -4.53 8.36
CA CYS A 153 21.00 -4.02 7.74
C CYS A 153 22.02 -5.15 7.54
N LYS A 154 23.10 -4.86 6.80
CA LYS A 154 24.18 -5.84 6.55
C LYS A 154 24.92 -6.22 7.84
N SER A 155 25.01 -5.30 8.80
CA SER A 155 25.53 -5.56 10.14
C SER A 155 24.68 -6.54 10.96
N GLY A 156 23.45 -6.84 10.52
CA GLY A 156 22.47 -7.62 11.26
C GLY A 156 21.53 -6.78 12.13
N ARG A 157 21.82 -5.48 12.32
CA ARG A 157 20.98 -4.56 13.09
C ARG A 157 19.64 -4.31 12.40
N LEU A 158 18.57 -4.17 13.18
CA LEU A 158 17.25 -3.76 12.69
C LEU A 158 17.09 -2.24 12.80
N ARG A 159 16.47 -1.63 11.79
CA ARG A 159 16.16 -0.20 11.80
C ARG A 159 14.85 0.11 11.11
N ARG A 160 14.28 1.26 11.45
CA ARG A 160 13.15 1.87 10.75
C ARG A 160 13.65 2.57 9.47
N LEU A 161 12.71 2.94 8.59
CA LEU A 161 13.02 3.80 7.46
C LEU A 161 13.20 5.26 7.89
N THR A 162 14.13 5.94 7.24
CA THR A 162 14.38 7.37 7.42
C THR A 162 13.39 8.20 6.59
N PRO A 163 13.16 9.48 6.93
CA PRO A 163 12.33 10.38 6.12
C PRO A 163 12.72 10.42 4.64
N LEU A 164 14.02 10.40 4.35
CA LEU A 164 14.55 10.39 3.00
C LEU A 164 14.13 9.13 2.22
N GLU A 165 14.19 7.96 2.86
CA GLU A 165 13.72 6.70 2.25
C GLU A 165 12.21 6.70 2.04
N LEU A 166 11.43 7.30 2.95
CA LEU A 166 9.97 7.45 2.79
C LEU A 166 9.62 8.39 1.62
N GLU A 167 10.37 9.48 1.44
CA GLU A 167 10.22 10.39 0.29
C GLU A 167 10.46 9.65 -1.03
N ARG A 168 11.57 8.92 -1.11
CA ARG A 168 11.95 8.13 -2.29
C ARG A 168 10.95 7.01 -2.60
N LEU A 169 10.35 6.36 -1.59
CA LEU A 169 9.30 5.36 -1.81
C LEU A 169 8.05 5.96 -2.49
N ASN A 170 7.73 7.22 -2.18
CA ASN A 170 6.70 7.98 -2.89
C ASN A 170 7.21 8.68 -4.17
N MET A 171 8.47 8.42 -4.54
CA MET A 171 9.17 8.99 -5.68
C MET A 171 9.39 10.51 -5.61
N PHE A 172 9.30 11.12 -4.42
CA PHE A 172 9.69 12.52 -4.25
C PHE A 172 11.20 12.69 -4.41
N PRO A 173 11.66 13.89 -4.84
CA PRO A 173 13.07 14.25 -4.73
C PRO A 173 13.58 14.15 -3.30
N ASP A 174 14.87 13.85 -3.16
CA ASP A 174 15.53 13.82 -1.86
C ASP A 174 15.33 15.14 -1.10
N ASN A 175 15.00 15.03 0.20
CA ASN A 175 14.79 16.17 1.09
C ASN A 175 13.61 17.08 0.73
N HIS A 176 12.62 16.56 -0.01
CA HIS A 176 11.41 17.31 -0.36
C HIS A 176 10.68 17.90 0.85
N THR A 177 10.75 17.25 2.02
CA THR A 177 10.10 17.70 3.26
C THR A 177 11.09 18.20 4.31
N GLU A 178 12.28 18.62 3.91
CA GLU A 178 13.26 19.25 4.80
C GLU A 178 12.70 20.48 5.52
N GLY A 179 13.15 20.70 6.75
CA GLY A 179 12.62 21.73 7.66
C GLY A 179 11.48 21.26 8.57
N ALA A 180 10.87 20.10 8.29
CA ALA A 180 9.91 19.45 9.19
C ALA A 180 10.57 18.38 10.06
N SER A 181 9.96 18.07 11.22
CA SER A 181 10.43 16.99 12.09
C SER A 181 10.25 15.61 11.44
N ASN A 182 11.06 14.62 11.82
CA ASN A 182 10.98 13.24 11.30
C ASN A 182 9.55 12.67 11.35
N ILE A 183 8.80 12.96 12.43
CA ILE A 183 7.40 12.55 12.58
C ILE A 183 6.50 13.22 11.53
N LYS A 184 6.64 14.53 11.30
CA LYS A 184 5.86 15.27 10.30
C LYS A 184 6.19 14.83 8.88
N ARG A 185 7.47 14.63 8.57
CA ARG A 185 7.92 14.13 7.26
C ARG A 185 7.29 12.77 6.93
N ALA A 186 7.31 11.85 7.88
CA ALA A 186 6.64 10.56 7.77
C ALA A 186 5.10 10.71 7.63
N PHE A 187 4.49 11.61 8.38
CA PHE A 187 3.05 11.90 8.29
C PHE A 187 2.66 12.41 6.88
N PHE A 188 3.45 13.28 6.28
CA PHE A 188 3.24 13.75 4.90
C PHE A 188 3.33 12.58 3.92
N MET A 189 4.37 11.74 4.04
CA MET A 189 4.55 10.59 3.14
C MET A 189 3.45 9.53 3.30
N GLY A 190 2.91 9.34 4.50
CA GLY A 190 1.78 8.44 4.73
C GLY A 190 0.45 8.89 4.10
N ASN A 191 0.33 10.16 3.70
CA ASN A 191 -0.84 10.71 3.00
C ASN A 191 -0.56 11.03 1.53
N ALA A 192 0.69 10.93 1.08
CA ALA A 192 1.07 11.32 -0.25
C ALA A 192 0.72 10.26 -1.30
N LEU A 193 0.63 10.71 -2.55
CA LEU A 193 0.57 9.84 -3.72
C LEU A 193 1.99 9.50 -4.17
N VAL A 194 2.13 8.39 -4.91
CA VAL A 194 3.38 8.06 -5.61
C VAL A 194 3.49 8.96 -6.83
N ILE A 195 4.35 9.98 -6.76
CA ILE A 195 4.28 11.09 -7.73
C ILE A 195 4.62 10.69 -9.16
N GLY A 196 5.45 9.66 -9.36
CA GLY A 196 5.74 9.13 -10.70
C GLY A 196 4.52 8.53 -11.39
N VAL A 197 3.56 7.98 -10.64
CA VAL A 197 2.28 7.50 -11.18
C VAL A 197 1.43 8.69 -11.64
N ILE A 198 1.40 9.74 -10.83
CA ILE A 198 0.61 10.95 -11.12
C ILE A 198 1.19 11.70 -12.33
N GLU A 199 2.51 11.81 -12.42
CA GLU A 199 3.19 12.41 -13.57
C GLU A 199 2.84 11.70 -14.89
N LYS A 200 2.86 10.36 -14.87
CA LYS A 200 2.46 9.52 -16.01
C LYS A 200 1.02 9.75 -16.43
N ILE A 201 0.09 9.78 -15.48
CA ILE A 201 -1.32 10.09 -15.74
C ILE A 201 -1.46 11.49 -16.35
N GLY A 202 -0.76 12.48 -15.80
CA GLY A 202 -0.78 13.87 -16.29
C GLY A 202 -0.29 13.99 -17.74
N LYS A 203 0.84 13.35 -18.07
CA LYS A 203 1.36 13.30 -19.45
C LYS A 203 0.40 12.64 -20.42
N ALA A 204 -0.22 11.53 -20.02
CA ALA A 204 -1.22 10.85 -20.83
C ALA A 204 -2.48 11.70 -21.04
N LEU A 205 -2.89 12.47 -20.03
CA LEU A 205 -4.01 13.40 -20.12
C LEU A 205 -3.72 14.56 -21.08
N ILE A 206 -2.55 15.19 -20.99
CA ILE A 206 -2.13 16.27 -21.91
C ILE A 206 -2.16 15.76 -23.35
N LYS A 207 -1.51 14.63 -23.62
CA LYS A 207 -1.51 14.01 -24.96
C LYS A 207 -2.93 13.76 -25.48
N LYS A 208 -3.85 13.39 -24.60
CA LYS A 208 -5.24 13.15 -24.96
C LYS A 208 -5.94 14.45 -25.37
N ILE A 209 -5.78 15.51 -24.59
CA ILE A 209 -6.34 16.84 -24.86
C ILE A 209 -5.83 17.35 -26.21
N ASP A 210 -4.51 17.36 -26.40
CA ASP A 210 -3.87 17.84 -27.64
C ASP A 210 -4.27 17.02 -28.88
N SER A 211 -4.59 15.73 -28.73
CA SER A 211 -5.04 14.87 -29.84
C SER A 211 -6.52 15.00 -30.21
N THR A 212 -7.27 15.81 -29.46
CA THR A 212 -8.71 16.04 -29.68
C THR A 212 -8.98 17.40 -30.35
N GLU A 213 -7.95 18.24 -30.50
CA GLU A 213 -7.91 19.40 -31.41
C GLU A 213 -7.47 18.99 -32.81
#